data_AF-A0A7W7WJ47-F1
#
_entry.id   AF-A0A7W7WJ47-F1
#
_cell.length_a   1.000
_cell.length_b   1.000
_cell.length_c   1.000
_cell.angle_alpha   90.00
_cell.angle_beta   90.00
_cell.angle_gamma   90.00
#
_symmetry.space_group_name_H-M   'P 1'
#
loop_
_entity.id
_entity.type
_entity.pdbx_description
1 polymer ?
#
loop_
_entity_poly.entity_id
_entity_poly.type
_entity_poly.pdbx_seq_one_letter_code
_entity_poly.pdbx_strand_id
1 'polypeptide(L)'
;MNVNELRSLAEQAGFSGQDVGIAAAVAMAESGGNPDILGDTALVDDKWGPSVGLWQIRSLRKPQAYGYPDTLRVESALHDPRKNADAAYAIFKSGGGWQQWSTFTNGAYKAHLQPTTGASGMYERDLVINKAKSYIGLQETDDNRTEFGKEFGEDGVAWCDIFVWCIFNRVGLVGLLPGKFDNCARSTEAWKSEGRFSEYPGLGAQVVFGPGGGEHTGIVVSYTETTVTSVEGNWNDQVSLVTRQRRDDYVYGYGYPRFAEGIRSADPAYQPQDGQGGSAEEPLPDVLYVGQVNHAASWDPPAEQGHRSYSWPQVLRLEKALESEGLLDHPYVDGSYGTVTIDAYRQLQLNLGYSGPDDANGKPGIESLSWLGRRHGFRVEP
;
A
#
# COMPACT_ATOMS: atom_id res chain seq x y z
N MET A 1 13.73 -11.44 -10.59
CA MET A 1 12.36 -10.99 -10.28
C MET A 1 12.29 -10.59 -8.83
N ASN A 2 11.65 -9.47 -8.52
CA ASN A 2 11.40 -9.04 -7.15
C ASN A 2 10.15 -9.73 -6.56
N VAL A 3 9.92 -9.57 -5.25
CA VAL A 3 8.82 -10.27 -4.55
C VAL A 3 7.43 -9.91 -5.10
N ASN A 4 7.20 -8.69 -5.59
CA ASN A 4 5.91 -8.29 -6.15
C ASN A 4 5.66 -8.93 -7.52
N GLU A 5 6.67 -8.96 -8.38
CA GLU A 5 6.59 -9.67 -9.66
C GLU A 5 6.29 -11.16 -9.45
N LEU A 6 6.84 -11.76 -8.39
CA LEU A 6 6.57 -13.15 -8.01
C LEU A 6 5.16 -13.36 -7.45
N ARG A 7 4.60 -12.39 -6.72
CA ARG A 7 3.18 -12.41 -6.28
C ARG A 7 2.25 -12.39 -7.49
N SER A 8 2.45 -11.44 -8.41
CA SER A 8 1.63 -11.36 -9.63
C SER A 8 1.71 -12.63 -10.47
N LEU A 9 2.89 -13.24 -10.54
CA LEU A 9 3.09 -14.51 -11.25
C LEU A 9 2.40 -15.69 -10.54
N ALA A 10 2.39 -15.71 -9.20
CA ALA A 10 1.68 -16.71 -8.42
C ALA A 10 0.16 -16.59 -8.56
N GLU A 11 -0.40 -15.37 -8.52
CA GLU A 11 -1.83 -15.13 -8.77
C GLU A 11 -2.24 -15.61 -10.15
N GLN A 12 -1.43 -15.29 -11.15
CA GLN A 12 -1.60 -15.72 -12.52
C GLN A 12 -1.62 -17.25 -12.67
N ALA A 13 -0.80 -17.97 -11.91
CA ALA A 13 -0.77 -19.42 -11.88
C ALA A 13 -1.97 -20.04 -11.13
N GLY A 14 -2.66 -19.25 -10.29
CA GLY A 14 -3.87 -19.66 -9.57
C GLY A 14 -3.73 -19.71 -8.05
N PHE A 15 -2.59 -19.31 -7.48
CA PHE A 15 -2.48 -19.10 -6.04
C PHE A 15 -3.43 -17.98 -5.60
N SER A 16 -3.97 -18.06 -4.39
CA SER A 16 -4.94 -17.09 -3.88
C SER A 16 -4.83 -16.91 -2.37
N GLY A 17 -5.34 -15.79 -1.85
CA GLY A 17 -5.26 -15.48 -0.42
C GLY A 17 -3.82 -15.42 0.08
N GLN A 18 -3.58 -15.97 1.27
CA GLN A 18 -2.25 -15.98 1.90
C GLN A 18 -1.21 -16.75 1.07
N ASP A 19 -1.64 -17.71 0.25
CA ASP A 19 -0.72 -18.53 -0.54
C ASP A 19 0.00 -17.73 -1.63
N VAL A 20 -0.50 -16.56 -2.04
CA VAL A 20 0.21 -15.67 -2.99
C VAL A 20 1.50 -15.14 -2.36
N GLY A 21 1.40 -14.65 -1.11
CA GLY A 21 2.55 -14.16 -0.36
C GLY A 21 3.54 -15.28 -0.03
N ILE A 22 3.03 -16.45 0.36
CA ILE A 22 3.86 -17.62 0.63
C ILE A 22 4.56 -18.10 -0.64
N ALA A 23 3.87 -18.14 -1.79
CA ALA A 23 4.45 -18.54 -3.06
C ALA A 23 5.61 -17.63 -3.46
N ALA A 24 5.43 -16.31 -3.36
CA ALA A 24 6.50 -15.36 -3.64
C ALA A 24 7.69 -15.51 -2.67
N ALA A 25 7.42 -15.72 -1.39
CA ALA A 25 8.45 -15.93 -0.37
C ALA A 25 9.24 -17.23 -0.58
N VAL A 26 8.55 -18.32 -0.94
CA VAL A 26 9.18 -19.60 -1.31
C VAL A 26 10.04 -19.41 -2.54
N ALA A 27 9.54 -18.76 -3.60
CA ALA A 27 10.36 -18.51 -4.80
C ALA A 27 11.62 -17.67 -4.49
N MET A 28 11.50 -16.66 -3.63
CA MET A 28 12.66 -15.88 -3.18
C MET A 28 13.65 -16.71 -2.38
N ALA A 29 13.18 -17.60 -1.51
CA ALA A 29 14.04 -18.49 -0.73
C ALA A 29 14.74 -19.55 -1.59
N GLU A 30 14.05 -20.07 -2.60
CA GLU A 30 14.54 -21.12 -3.50
C GLU A 30 15.54 -20.58 -4.54
N SER A 31 15.30 -19.38 -5.08
CA SER A 31 16.01 -18.90 -6.27
C SER A 31 16.58 -17.49 -6.17
N GLY A 32 16.26 -16.74 -5.11
CA GLY A 32 16.49 -15.29 -5.07
C GLY A 32 15.73 -14.53 -6.17
N GLY A 33 14.68 -15.14 -6.75
CA GLY A 33 13.94 -14.60 -7.88
C GLY A 33 14.63 -14.76 -9.24
N ASN A 34 15.64 -15.64 -9.36
CA ASN A 34 16.32 -15.92 -10.62
C ASN A 34 15.60 -17.05 -11.40
N PRO A 35 14.99 -16.78 -12.57
CA PRO A 35 14.23 -17.79 -13.32
C PRO A 35 15.11 -18.84 -14.01
N ASP A 36 16.42 -18.62 -14.11
CA ASP A 36 17.35 -19.52 -14.80
C ASP A 36 18.22 -20.35 -13.86
N ILE A 37 18.02 -20.24 -12.54
CA ILE A 37 18.86 -20.95 -11.57
C ILE A 37 18.55 -22.45 -11.57
N LEU A 38 19.62 -23.25 -11.58
CA LEU A 38 19.58 -24.70 -11.50
C LEU A 38 20.06 -25.19 -10.14
N GLY A 39 19.20 -25.92 -9.43
CA GLY A 39 19.51 -26.60 -8.19
C GLY A 39 19.57 -28.11 -8.36
N ASP A 40 20.02 -28.80 -7.30
CA ASP A 40 20.05 -30.26 -7.21
C ASP A 40 20.73 -30.97 -8.40
N THR A 41 21.70 -30.31 -9.04
CA THR A 41 22.40 -30.80 -10.23
C THR A 41 23.19 -32.09 -9.93
N ALA A 42 23.63 -32.26 -8.68
CA ALA A 42 24.30 -33.48 -8.21
C ALA A 42 23.36 -34.67 -7.96
N LEU A 43 22.03 -34.45 -7.94
CA LEU A 43 21.04 -35.49 -7.65
C LEU A 43 20.39 -36.05 -8.93
N VAL A 44 20.84 -35.60 -10.10
CA VAL A 44 20.29 -35.97 -11.41
C VAL A 44 20.53 -37.45 -11.70
N ASP A 45 19.49 -38.15 -12.17
CA ASP A 45 19.53 -39.58 -12.49
C ASP A 45 18.66 -39.92 -13.73
N ASP A 46 18.38 -41.21 -13.94
CA ASP A 46 17.58 -41.71 -15.06
C ASP A 46 16.12 -41.24 -15.05
N LYS A 47 15.61 -40.81 -13.88
CA LYS A 47 14.24 -40.33 -13.69
C LYS A 47 14.20 -38.80 -13.58
N TRP A 48 15.06 -38.22 -12.75
CA TRP A 48 15.02 -36.83 -12.32
C TRP A 48 16.09 -35.99 -13.00
N GLY A 49 15.68 -34.85 -13.57
CA GLY A 49 16.56 -33.76 -13.98
C GLY A 49 16.78 -32.76 -12.84
N PRO A 50 17.51 -31.65 -13.07
CA PRO A 50 17.76 -30.62 -12.06
C PRO A 50 16.47 -29.93 -11.59
N SER A 51 16.55 -29.22 -10.47
CA SER A 51 15.52 -28.27 -10.02
C SER A 51 15.70 -26.96 -10.76
N VAL A 52 14.63 -26.45 -11.38
CA VAL A 52 14.73 -25.34 -12.34
C VAL A 52 13.92 -24.14 -11.87
N GLY A 53 14.52 -22.96 -11.98
CA GLY A 53 13.87 -21.67 -11.94
C GLY A 53 13.28 -21.25 -10.60
N LEU A 54 12.27 -20.39 -10.66
CA LEU A 54 11.79 -19.57 -9.54
C LEU A 54 11.39 -20.39 -8.31
N TRP A 55 10.59 -21.43 -8.50
CA TRP A 55 10.13 -22.32 -7.41
C TRP A 55 10.95 -23.62 -7.31
N GLN A 56 12.12 -23.67 -7.96
CA GLN A 56 13.01 -24.85 -7.96
C GLN A 56 12.25 -26.15 -8.25
N ILE A 57 11.51 -26.16 -9.36
CA ILE A 57 10.72 -27.32 -9.76
C ILE A 57 11.66 -28.41 -10.26
N ARG A 58 11.75 -29.51 -9.50
CA ARG A 58 12.53 -30.69 -9.88
C ARG A 58 12.01 -31.27 -11.19
N SER A 59 12.78 -31.16 -12.26
CA SER A 59 12.38 -31.61 -13.60
C SER A 59 12.44 -33.14 -13.74
N LEU A 60 11.73 -33.69 -14.73
CA LEU A 60 11.75 -35.11 -15.06
C LEU A 60 12.46 -35.34 -16.40
N ARG A 61 13.15 -36.48 -16.55
CA ARG A 61 13.73 -36.90 -17.82
C ARG A 61 12.67 -37.28 -18.87
N LYS A 62 11.52 -37.79 -18.40
CA LYS A 62 10.39 -38.24 -19.24
C LYS A 62 9.04 -37.80 -18.66
N PRO A 63 8.76 -36.50 -18.54
CA PRO A 63 7.57 -35.99 -17.84
C PRO A 63 6.25 -36.49 -18.45
N GLN A 64 6.19 -36.67 -19.78
CA GLN A 64 4.99 -37.16 -20.47
C GLN A 64 4.68 -38.65 -20.21
N ALA A 65 5.60 -39.40 -19.59
CA ALA A 65 5.34 -40.78 -19.18
C ALA A 65 4.53 -40.88 -17.87
N TYR A 66 4.27 -39.74 -17.21
CA TYR A 66 3.58 -39.65 -15.93
C TYR A 66 2.27 -38.85 -16.04
N GLY A 67 1.43 -38.91 -15.01
CA GLY A 67 0.18 -38.14 -14.93
C GLY A 67 0.39 -36.70 -14.46
N TYR A 68 -0.66 -35.89 -14.48
CA TYR A 68 -0.64 -34.54 -13.89
C TYR A 68 -0.35 -34.62 -12.37
N PRO A 69 0.51 -33.76 -11.79
CA PRO A 69 1.16 -32.57 -12.40
C PRO A 69 2.50 -32.85 -13.10
N ASP A 70 3.00 -34.09 -13.09
CA ASP A 70 4.36 -34.42 -13.56
C ASP A 70 4.58 -34.13 -15.05
N THR A 71 3.52 -34.11 -15.85
CA THR A 71 3.56 -33.70 -17.26
C THR A 71 4.07 -32.27 -17.48
N LEU A 72 3.99 -31.40 -16.47
CA LEU A 72 4.46 -30.01 -16.52
C LEU A 72 5.96 -29.86 -16.23
N ARG A 73 6.64 -30.91 -15.75
CA ARG A 73 8.01 -30.85 -15.23
C ARG A 73 9.07 -31.01 -16.32
N VAL A 74 8.88 -30.31 -17.44
CA VAL A 74 9.77 -30.30 -18.61
C VAL A 74 10.90 -29.29 -18.39
N GLU A 75 12.14 -29.78 -18.24
CA GLU A 75 13.31 -28.96 -17.89
C GLU A 75 13.43 -27.67 -18.72
N SER A 76 13.41 -27.78 -20.05
CA SER A 76 13.54 -26.61 -20.95
C SER A 76 12.38 -25.62 -20.85
N ALA A 77 11.19 -26.07 -20.45
CA ALA A 77 10.03 -25.21 -20.30
C ALA A 77 10.04 -24.46 -18.96
N LEU A 78 10.69 -25.00 -17.93
CA LEU A 78 10.68 -24.44 -16.57
C LEU A 78 11.54 -23.18 -16.41
N HIS A 79 12.34 -22.82 -17.41
CA HIS A 79 13.02 -21.51 -17.48
C HIS A 79 12.05 -20.36 -17.76
N ASP A 80 10.89 -20.64 -18.35
CA ASP A 80 9.82 -19.66 -18.53
C ASP A 80 9.14 -19.41 -17.17
N PRO A 81 9.17 -18.17 -16.64
CA PRO A 81 8.58 -17.86 -15.33
C PRO A 81 7.13 -18.31 -15.19
N ARG A 82 6.30 -18.13 -16.23
CA ARG A 82 4.88 -18.47 -16.16
C ARG A 82 4.68 -19.98 -16.11
N LYS A 83 5.42 -20.73 -16.93
CA LYS A 83 5.36 -22.21 -16.89
C LYS A 83 5.91 -22.78 -15.58
N ASN A 84 6.95 -22.16 -15.01
CA ASN A 84 7.48 -22.52 -13.70
C ASN A 84 6.42 -22.34 -12.60
N ALA A 85 5.72 -21.19 -12.62
CA ALA A 85 4.64 -20.88 -11.68
C ALA A 85 3.43 -21.81 -11.83
N ASP A 86 3.02 -22.11 -13.07
CA ASP A 86 1.93 -23.05 -13.35
C ASP A 86 2.26 -24.47 -12.81
N ALA A 87 3.52 -24.91 -12.99
CA ALA A 87 3.99 -26.18 -12.42
C ALA A 87 4.05 -26.15 -10.88
N ALA A 88 4.50 -25.03 -10.28
CA ALA A 88 4.50 -24.84 -8.84
C ALA A 88 3.09 -24.93 -8.25
N TYR A 89 2.11 -24.24 -8.84
CA TYR A 89 0.72 -24.30 -8.41
C TYR A 89 0.12 -25.71 -8.53
N ALA A 90 0.41 -26.41 -9.62
CA ALA A 90 -0.04 -27.77 -9.84
C ALA A 90 0.51 -28.76 -8.78
N ILE A 91 1.79 -28.63 -8.42
CA ILE A 91 2.44 -29.43 -7.38
C ILE A 91 1.88 -29.06 -6.00
N PHE A 92 1.70 -27.77 -5.70
CA PHE A 92 1.08 -27.30 -4.48
C PHE A 92 -0.32 -27.89 -4.27
N LYS A 93 -1.18 -27.84 -5.30
CA LYS A 93 -2.55 -28.37 -5.24
C LYS A 93 -2.57 -29.89 -5.05
N SER A 94 -1.82 -30.62 -5.87
CA SER A 94 -1.79 -32.09 -5.79
C SER A 94 -1.11 -32.63 -4.54
N GLY A 95 -0.13 -31.89 -4.00
CA GLY A 95 0.60 -32.21 -2.78
C GLY A 95 -0.10 -31.83 -1.47
N GLY A 96 -1.29 -31.23 -1.54
CA GLY A 96 -2.04 -30.79 -0.36
C GLY A 96 -1.39 -29.61 0.38
N GLY A 97 -0.61 -28.78 -0.32
CA GLY A 97 0.01 -27.58 0.22
C GLY A 97 1.52 -27.49 0.01
N TRP A 98 2.18 -26.75 0.89
CA TRP A 98 3.60 -26.37 0.77
C TRP A 98 4.63 -27.41 1.21
N GLN A 99 4.21 -28.62 1.57
CA GLN A 99 5.09 -29.67 2.14
C GLN A 99 6.16 -30.18 1.15
N GLN A 100 6.01 -29.88 -0.14
CA GLN A 100 6.98 -30.27 -1.18
C GLN A 100 8.21 -29.36 -1.24
N TRP A 101 8.19 -28.18 -0.59
CA TRP A 101 9.29 -27.22 -0.60
C TRP A 101 10.07 -27.24 0.72
N SER A 102 11.37 -27.53 0.62
CA SER A 102 12.24 -27.57 1.81
C SER A 102 12.37 -26.19 2.46
N THR A 103 12.45 -25.12 1.65
CA THR A 103 12.49 -23.73 2.13
C THR A 103 11.24 -23.31 2.89
N PHE A 104 10.08 -23.95 2.62
CA PHE A 104 8.87 -23.76 3.41
C PHE A 104 8.96 -24.51 4.74
N THR A 105 9.25 -25.81 4.68
CA THR A 105 9.22 -26.70 5.85
C THR A 105 10.30 -26.39 6.89
N ASN A 106 11.48 -25.92 6.45
CA ASN A 106 12.55 -25.46 7.34
C ASN A 106 12.40 -23.99 7.78
N GLY A 107 11.39 -23.27 7.26
CA GLY A 107 11.11 -21.90 7.62
C GLY A 107 11.98 -20.83 6.93
N ALA A 108 12.88 -21.19 6.01
CA ALA A 108 13.71 -20.22 5.29
C ALA A 108 12.88 -19.17 4.54
N TYR A 109 11.73 -19.57 3.98
CA TYR A 109 10.78 -18.66 3.35
C TYR A 109 10.31 -17.54 4.28
N LYS A 110 10.37 -17.72 5.62
CA LYS A 110 9.96 -16.69 6.59
C LYS A 110 10.83 -15.43 6.55
N ALA A 111 12.09 -15.55 6.14
CA ALA A 111 12.95 -14.39 5.92
C ALA A 111 12.49 -13.56 4.70
N HIS A 112 11.70 -14.17 3.82
CA HIS A 112 11.15 -13.57 2.60
C HIS A 112 9.62 -13.35 2.69
N LEU A 113 8.96 -13.90 3.71
CA LEU A 113 7.62 -13.52 4.15
C LEU A 113 7.72 -12.09 4.68
N GLN A 114 7.54 -11.16 3.77
CA GLN A 114 7.19 -9.81 4.18
C GLN A 114 5.78 -9.88 4.79
N PRO A 115 5.53 -9.25 5.96
CA PRO A 115 4.25 -9.32 6.64
C PRO A 115 3.14 -8.62 5.85
N THR A 116 2.61 -9.21 4.77
CA THR A 116 1.62 -8.58 3.85
C THR A 116 1.85 -7.09 3.66
N THR A 117 3.13 -6.75 3.55
CA THR A 117 3.63 -5.46 3.21
C THR A 117 4.20 -5.62 1.81
N GLY A 118 3.80 -4.78 0.87
CA GLY A 118 4.49 -4.71 -0.40
C GLY A 118 5.94 -4.25 -0.21
N ALA A 119 6.68 -4.18 -1.32
CA ALA A 119 8.13 -4.00 -1.43
C ALA A 119 8.85 -2.94 -0.54
N SER A 120 8.12 -2.10 0.20
CA SER A 120 8.62 -1.08 1.14
C SER A 120 8.43 -1.41 2.64
N GLY A 121 7.87 -2.57 3.02
CA GLY A 121 7.49 -2.82 4.43
C GLY A 121 6.18 -2.13 4.84
N MET A 122 5.36 -1.78 3.86
CA MET A 122 4.08 -1.07 3.95
C MET A 122 2.93 -1.93 3.40
N TYR A 123 1.77 -1.96 4.07
CA TYR A 123 0.61 -2.76 3.65
C TYR A 123 0.15 -2.42 2.21
N GLU A 124 -0.51 -3.33 1.49
CA GLU A 124 -0.97 -3.08 0.11
C GLU A 124 -1.91 -1.87 0.04
N ARG A 125 -2.80 -1.72 1.01
CA ARG A 125 -3.64 -0.53 1.16
C ARG A 125 -2.80 0.75 1.31
N ASP A 126 -1.70 0.69 2.04
CA ASP A 126 -0.86 1.85 2.34
C ASP A 126 -0.05 2.24 1.09
N LEU A 127 0.34 1.28 0.24
CA LEU A 127 0.93 1.55 -1.06
C LEU A 127 -0.03 2.32 -1.96
N VAL A 128 -1.28 1.89 -2.04
CA VAL A 128 -2.34 2.57 -2.82
C VAL A 128 -2.58 3.97 -2.28
N ILE A 129 -2.77 4.11 -0.97
CA ILE A 129 -3.05 5.39 -0.30
C ILE A 129 -1.88 6.36 -0.51
N ASN A 130 -0.65 5.93 -0.28
CA ASN A 130 0.53 6.80 -0.41
C ASN A 130 0.79 7.16 -1.88
N LYS A 131 0.54 6.24 -2.81
CA LYS A 131 0.59 6.55 -4.24
C LYS A 131 -0.45 7.59 -4.62
N ALA A 132 -1.70 7.45 -4.17
CA ALA A 132 -2.73 8.46 -4.41
C ALA A 132 -2.34 9.83 -3.83
N LYS A 133 -1.94 9.88 -2.55
CA LYS A 133 -1.49 11.12 -1.87
C LYS A 133 -0.34 11.81 -2.61
N SER A 134 0.57 11.05 -3.25
CA SER A 134 1.71 11.62 -3.99
C SER A 134 1.33 12.48 -5.21
N TYR A 135 0.08 12.40 -5.69
CA TYR A 135 -0.40 13.18 -6.81
C TYR A 135 -1.24 14.40 -6.41
N ILE A 136 -1.50 14.63 -5.11
CA ILE A 136 -2.28 15.79 -4.66
C ILE A 136 -1.66 17.08 -5.20
N GLY A 137 -2.49 17.92 -5.81
CA GLY A 137 -2.08 19.17 -6.46
C GLY A 137 -1.69 19.01 -7.93
N LEU A 138 -1.63 17.79 -8.48
CA LEU A 138 -1.52 17.59 -9.92
C LEU A 138 -2.81 18.13 -10.59
N GLN A 139 -2.63 19.07 -11.50
CA GLN A 139 -3.69 19.62 -12.36
C GLN A 139 -3.63 18.97 -13.74
N GLU A 140 -4.79 18.82 -14.35
CA GLU A 140 -4.84 18.47 -15.77
C GLU A 140 -4.29 19.60 -16.65
N THR A 141 -3.95 19.22 -17.88
CA THR A 141 -3.55 20.17 -18.92
C THR A 141 -4.61 20.19 -19.99
N ASP A 142 -4.90 21.36 -20.58
CA ASP A 142 -6.03 21.53 -21.49
C ASP A 142 -7.33 20.97 -20.87
N ASP A 143 -8.31 20.58 -21.69
CA ASP A 143 -9.53 19.92 -21.23
C ASP A 143 -9.26 18.42 -20.98
N ASN A 144 -9.26 17.99 -19.72
CA ASN A 144 -9.20 16.60 -19.29
C ASN A 144 -7.96 15.79 -19.77
N ARG A 145 -6.83 16.43 -20.10
CA ARG A 145 -5.60 15.69 -20.48
C ARG A 145 -4.66 15.50 -19.31
N THR A 146 -4.30 14.25 -19.05
CA THR A 146 -3.48 13.87 -17.90
C THR A 146 -2.52 12.73 -18.23
N GLU A 147 -1.50 12.53 -17.38
CA GLU A 147 -0.68 11.32 -17.45
C GLU A 147 -1.48 10.04 -17.18
N PHE A 148 -2.59 10.13 -16.44
CA PHE A 148 -3.48 9.01 -16.16
C PHE A 148 -4.28 8.61 -17.41
N GLY A 149 -4.86 9.57 -18.12
CA GLY A 149 -5.58 9.32 -19.38
C GLY A 149 -4.69 8.63 -20.41
N LYS A 150 -3.44 9.09 -20.55
CA LYS A 150 -2.44 8.47 -21.45
C LYS A 150 -2.09 7.03 -21.04
N GLU A 151 -1.85 6.79 -19.74
CA GLU A 151 -1.54 5.46 -19.22
C GLU A 151 -2.73 4.50 -19.39
N PHE A 152 -3.95 5.00 -19.19
CA PHE A 152 -5.17 4.23 -19.36
C PHE A 152 -5.46 3.94 -20.84
N GLY A 153 -5.05 4.83 -21.74
CA GLY A 153 -5.31 4.75 -23.18
C GLY A 153 -6.48 5.61 -23.66
N GLU A 154 -7.03 6.45 -22.79
CA GLU A 154 -8.16 7.34 -23.04
C GLU A 154 -7.85 8.73 -22.44
N ASP A 155 -7.16 9.58 -23.21
CA ASP A 155 -6.75 10.92 -22.78
C ASP A 155 -7.74 11.98 -23.31
N GLY A 156 -8.02 13.02 -22.50
CA GLY A 156 -9.02 14.06 -22.84
C GLY A 156 -10.47 13.69 -22.48
N VAL A 157 -10.66 12.80 -21.51
CA VAL A 157 -11.98 12.43 -20.96
C VAL A 157 -11.97 12.56 -19.44
N ALA A 158 -13.16 12.65 -18.83
CA ALA A 158 -13.26 12.69 -17.37
C ALA A 158 -12.51 11.52 -16.73
N TRP A 159 -11.60 11.82 -15.80
CA TRP A 159 -10.55 10.87 -15.39
C TRP A 159 -10.60 10.46 -13.91
N CYS A 160 -11.71 10.69 -13.20
CA CYS A 160 -11.83 10.33 -11.78
C CYS A 160 -11.72 8.80 -11.53
N ASP A 161 -12.39 7.98 -12.35
CA ASP A 161 -12.34 6.51 -12.23
C ASP A 161 -11.07 5.93 -12.87
N ILE A 162 -10.61 6.56 -13.97
CA ILE A 162 -9.30 6.30 -14.59
C ILE A 162 -8.17 6.47 -13.56
N PHE A 163 -8.21 7.54 -12.76
CA PHE A 163 -7.25 7.81 -11.70
C PHE A 163 -7.16 6.64 -10.73
N VAL A 164 -8.28 6.13 -10.23
CA VAL A 164 -8.31 4.98 -9.32
C VAL A 164 -7.58 3.80 -9.94
N TRP A 165 -7.90 3.43 -11.18
CA TRP A 165 -7.23 2.32 -11.86
C TRP A 165 -5.72 2.54 -12.00
N CYS A 166 -5.30 3.74 -12.44
CA CYS A 166 -3.88 4.07 -12.61
C CYS A 166 -3.11 4.04 -11.29
N ILE A 167 -3.70 4.46 -10.17
CA ILE A 167 -3.03 4.35 -8.85
C ILE A 167 -2.72 2.89 -8.54
N PHE A 168 -3.69 1.98 -8.70
CA PHE A 168 -3.46 0.55 -8.50
C PHE A 168 -2.45 -0.02 -9.50
N ASN A 169 -2.46 0.44 -10.76
CA ASN A 169 -1.52 0.00 -11.78
C ASN A 169 -0.08 0.38 -11.44
N ARG A 170 0.14 1.62 -10.99
CA ARG A 170 1.46 2.15 -10.61
C ARG A 170 2.08 1.49 -9.40
N VAL A 171 1.28 0.79 -8.59
CA VAL A 171 1.78 -0.04 -7.47
C VAL A 171 1.70 -1.54 -7.75
N GLY A 172 1.28 -1.94 -8.95
CA GLY A 172 1.22 -3.35 -9.36
C GLY A 172 0.05 -4.14 -8.76
N LEU A 173 -1.04 -3.47 -8.36
CA LEU A 173 -2.17 -4.05 -7.63
C LEU A 173 -3.51 -4.00 -8.40
N VAL A 174 -3.50 -3.82 -9.73
CA VAL A 174 -4.74 -3.79 -10.53
C VAL A 174 -5.61 -5.04 -10.41
N GLY A 175 -5.03 -6.19 -10.06
CA GLY A 175 -5.76 -7.43 -9.80
C GLY A 175 -6.69 -7.37 -8.58
N LEU A 176 -6.54 -6.34 -7.73
CA LEU A 176 -7.41 -6.13 -6.57
C LEU A 176 -8.72 -5.41 -6.91
N LEU A 177 -8.80 -4.76 -8.09
CA LEU A 177 -10.00 -4.11 -8.62
C LEU A 177 -10.87 -5.12 -9.39
N PRO A 178 -12.19 -4.89 -9.53
CA PRO A 178 -13.08 -5.76 -10.28
C PRO A 178 -12.91 -5.64 -11.81
N GLY A 179 -12.02 -4.74 -12.26
CA GLY A 179 -11.76 -4.51 -13.67
C GLY A 179 -11.06 -3.18 -13.92
N LYS A 180 -10.92 -2.86 -15.20
CA LYS A 180 -10.41 -1.58 -15.69
C LYS A 180 -11.58 -0.72 -16.13
N PHE A 181 -11.81 0.39 -15.43
CA PHE A 181 -12.99 1.24 -15.61
C PHE A 181 -12.60 2.71 -15.79
N ASP A 182 -13.37 3.36 -16.65
CA ASP A 182 -13.34 4.78 -17.03
C ASP A 182 -14.63 5.49 -16.57
N ASN A 183 -15.51 4.78 -15.86
CA ASN A 183 -16.88 5.19 -15.59
C ASN A 183 -17.35 4.69 -14.22
N CYS A 184 -17.70 5.63 -13.34
CA CYS A 184 -18.08 5.36 -11.95
C CYS A 184 -19.29 4.43 -11.82
N ALA A 185 -20.28 4.50 -12.73
CA ALA A 185 -21.45 3.62 -12.67
C ALA A 185 -21.05 2.17 -12.97
N ARG A 186 -20.18 1.95 -13.97
CA ARG A 186 -19.68 0.61 -14.33
C ARG A 186 -18.80 0.03 -13.24
N SER A 187 -17.91 0.81 -12.64
CA SER A 187 -17.10 0.35 -11.50
C SER A 187 -17.99 0.00 -10.31
N THR A 188 -18.98 0.84 -9.98
CA THR A 188 -19.97 0.58 -8.91
C THR A 188 -20.75 -0.72 -9.14
N GLU A 189 -21.27 -0.95 -10.34
CA GLU A 189 -21.97 -2.18 -10.70
C GLU A 189 -21.07 -3.42 -10.57
N ALA A 190 -19.82 -3.31 -10.99
CA ALA A 190 -18.85 -4.39 -10.90
C ALA A 190 -18.54 -4.77 -9.43
N TRP A 191 -18.30 -3.78 -8.56
CA TRP A 191 -18.13 -3.98 -7.12
C TRP A 191 -19.30 -4.72 -6.49
N LYS A 192 -20.54 -4.33 -6.84
CA LYS A 192 -21.76 -4.98 -6.37
C LYS A 192 -21.86 -6.42 -6.89
N SER A 193 -21.59 -6.65 -8.17
CA SER A 193 -21.67 -7.97 -8.80
C SER A 193 -20.71 -8.99 -8.16
N GLU A 194 -19.57 -8.51 -7.66
CA GLU A 194 -18.57 -9.33 -6.99
C GLU A 194 -18.83 -9.52 -5.49
N GLY A 195 -19.90 -8.92 -4.95
CA GLY A 195 -20.20 -8.96 -3.52
C GLY A 195 -19.17 -8.22 -2.67
N ARG A 196 -18.51 -7.21 -3.24
CA ARG A 196 -17.43 -6.42 -2.60
C ARG A 196 -17.81 -4.93 -2.49
N PHE A 197 -19.10 -4.65 -2.37
CA PHE A 197 -19.64 -3.31 -2.18
C PHE A 197 -20.23 -3.17 -0.77
N SER A 198 -19.94 -2.07 -0.10
CA SER A 198 -20.37 -1.79 1.28
C SER A 198 -20.88 -0.35 1.41
N GLU A 199 -21.74 -0.12 2.40
CA GLU A 199 -22.17 1.21 2.83
C GLU A 199 -21.18 1.86 3.82
N TYR A 200 -20.12 1.13 4.20
CA TYR A 200 -19.13 1.57 5.19
C TYR A 200 -17.77 1.85 4.53
N PRO A 201 -17.04 2.89 4.95
CA PRO A 201 -15.70 3.18 4.43
C PRO A 201 -14.71 2.10 4.85
N GLY A 202 -13.70 1.90 4.01
CA GLY A 202 -12.51 1.11 4.32
C GLY A 202 -11.25 1.77 3.76
N LEU A 203 -10.12 1.62 4.43
CA LEU A 203 -8.86 2.21 3.98
C LEU A 203 -8.42 1.59 2.65
N GLY A 204 -8.06 2.44 1.69
CA GLY A 204 -7.70 2.04 0.33
C GLY A 204 -8.90 1.61 -0.53
N ALA A 205 -10.13 1.65 0.00
CA ALA A 205 -11.34 1.38 -0.76
C ALA A 205 -11.60 2.48 -1.81
N GLN A 206 -12.28 2.10 -2.89
CA GLN A 206 -12.86 3.08 -3.80
C GLN A 206 -14.15 3.62 -3.17
N VAL A 207 -14.25 4.93 -2.94
CA VAL A 207 -15.52 5.59 -2.60
C VAL A 207 -16.17 6.11 -3.86
N VAL A 208 -17.47 5.85 -4.03
CA VAL A 208 -18.26 6.31 -5.19
C VAL A 208 -19.37 7.26 -4.74
N PHE A 209 -19.66 8.25 -5.58
CA PHE A 209 -20.55 9.36 -5.24
C PHE A 209 -21.68 9.56 -6.27
N GLY A 210 -22.72 10.25 -5.83
CA GLY A 210 -23.88 10.60 -6.63
C GLY A 210 -24.92 9.48 -6.75
N PRO A 211 -26.06 9.75 -7.40
CA PRO A 211 -27.12 8.78 -7.61
C PRO A 211 -26.58 7.49 -8.24
N GLY A 212 -26.76 6.37 -7.54
CA GLY A 212 -26.29 5.06 -8.00
C GLY A 212 -24.76 4.88 -7.99
N GLY A 213 -23.99 5.83 -7.47
CA GLY A 213 -22.51 5.82 -7.49
C GLY A 213 -21.92 6.19 -8.85
N GLY A 214 -22.68 6.89 -9.68
CA GLY A 214 -22.35 7.12 -11.08
C GLY A 214 -21.60 8.41 -11.41
N GLU A 215 -21.40 9.32 -10.46
CA GLU A 215 -20.98 10.70 -10.77
C GLU A 215 -19.50 10.96 -10.51
N HIS A 216 -18.98 10.50 -9.38
CA HIS A 216 -17.59 10.76 -9.00
C HIS A 216 -17.03 9.64 -8.15
N THR A 217 -15.71 9.60 -7.98
CA THR A 217 -15.05 8.58 -7.18
C THR A 217 -13.70 9.05 -6.63
N GLY A 218 -13.24 8.40 -5.56
CA GLY A 218 -11.89 8.58 -5.01
C GLY A 218 -11.37 7.34 -4.29
N ILE A 219 -10.16 7.45 -3.75
CA ILE A 219 -9.54 6.43 -2.91
C ILE A 219 -9.59 6.89 -1.46
N VAL A 220 -10.23 6.11 -0.59
CA VAL A 220 -10.34 6.41 0.84
C VAL A 220 -8.96 6.33 1.50
N VAL A 221 -8.54 7.42 2.13
CA VAL A 221 -7.26 7.50 2.84
C VAL A 221 -7.41 7.61 4.35
N SER A 222 -8.56 8.05 4.84
CA SER A 222 -8.91 7.98 6.26
C SER A 222 -10.43 8.03 6.45
N TYR A 223 -10.90 7.60 7.62
CA TYR A 223 -12.28 7.78 8.03
C TYR A 223 -12.37 7.84 9.56
N THR A 224 -13.43 8.47 10.05
CA THR A 224 -13.81 8.49 11.46
C THR A 224 -15.18 7.85 11.66
N GLU A 225 -15.77 8.02 12.83
CA GLU A 225 -17.17 7.66 13.08
C GLU A 225 -18.14 8.46 12.19
N THR A 226 -17.79 9.68 11.80
CA THR A 226 -18.70 10.61 11.10
C THR A 226 -18.20 11.09 9.74
N THR A 227 -16.91 10.97 9.46
CA THR A 227 -16.31 11.48 8.22
C THR A 227 -15.56 10.42 7.43
N VAL A 228 -15.42 10.67 6.13
CA VAL A 228 -14.52 9.95 5.23
C VAL A 228 -13.69 10.97 4.46
N THR A 229 -12.40 10.67 4.29
CA THR A 229 -11.47 11.47 3.50
C THR A 229 -10.92 10.61 2.37
N SER A 230 -10.94 11.15 1.17
CA SER A 230 -10.47 10.48 -0.06
C SER A 230 -9.54 11.36 -0.86
N VAL A 231 -8.64 10.73 -1.62
CA VAL A 231 -7.91 11.37 -2.70
C VAL A 231 -8.69 11.14 -3.99
N GLU A 232 -9.05 12.23 -4.65
CA GLU A 232 -9.97 12.27 -5.79
C GLU A 232 -9.28 12.91 -6.98
N GLY A 233 -9.20 12.17 -8.09
CA GLY A 233 -8.79 12.71 -9.38
C GLY A 233 -9.96 13.42 -10.06
N ASN A 234 -9.66 14.37 -10.94
CA ASN A 234 -10.64 15.21 -11.62
C ASN A 234 -11.60 15.95 -10.66
N TRP A 235 -11.11 16.33 -9.49
CA TRP A 235 -11.82 17.20 -8.55
C TRP A 235 -11.43 18.64 -8.82
N ASN A 236 -12.32 19.40 -9.47
CA ASN A 236 -12.01 20.73 -10.01
C ASN A 236 -10.73 20.70 -10.87
N ASP A 237 -10.67 19.75 -11.82
CA ASP A 237 -9.59 19.62 -12.80
C ASP A 237 -8.22 19.28 -12.16
N GLN A 238 -8.22 18.77 -10.92
CA GLN A 238 -7.00 18.38 -10.20
C GLN A 238 -7.18 17.15 -9.30
N VAL A 239 -6.06 16.61 -8.82
CA VAL A 239 -6.06 15.64 -7.72
C VAL A 239 -6.16 16.37 -6.40
N SER A 240 -7.20 16.09 -5.62
CA SER A 240 -7.46 16.75 -4.34
C SER A 240 -7.71 15.78 -3.21
N LEU A 241 -7.39 16.21 -1.99
CA LEU A 241 -7.83 15.56 -0.77
C LEU A 241 -9.19 16.16 -0.36
N VAL A 242 -10.24 15.33 -0.28
CA VAL A 242 -11.60 15.80 -0.01
C VAL A 242 -12.17 15.05 1.18
N THR A 243 -12.77 15.78 2.12
CA THR A 243 -13.43 15.22 3.31
C THR A 243 -14.92 15.49 3.27
N ARG A 244 -15.73 14.46 3.49
CA ARG A 244 -17.19 14.54 3.55
C ARG A 244 -17.73 13.81 4.78
N GLN A 245 -18.98 14.10 5.15
CA GLN A 245 -19.70 13.25 6.10
C GLN A 245 -19.88 11.87 5.45
N ARG A 246 -19.48 10.79 6.13
CA ARG A 246 -19.52 9.44 5.53
C ARG A 246 -20.93 8.86 5.35
N ARG A 247 -21.95 9.56 5.86
CA ARG A 247 -23.38 9.25 5.69
C ARG A 247 -24.12 10.38 4.95
N ASP A 248 -23.38 11.19 4.20
CA ASP A 248 -23.98 12.17 3.30
C ASP A 248 -24.75 11.45 2.18
N ASP A 249 -25.90 11.97 1.76
CA ASP A 249 -26.72 11.38 0.68
C ASP A 249 -25.95 11.27 -0.65
N TYR A 250 -24.94 12.12 -0.86
CA TYR A 250 -24.08 12.07 -2.02
C TYR A 250 -23.03 10.97 -1.96
N VAL A 251 -22.69 10.46 -0.77
CA VAL A 251 -21.75 9.35 -0.57
C VAL A 251 -22.52 8.05 -0.76
N TYR A 252 -22.40 7.46 -1.95
CA TYR A 252 -23.24 6.32 -2.32
C TYR A 252 -22.76 5.00 -1.72
N GLY A 253 -21.44 4.79 -1.63
CA GLY A 253 -20.87 3.61 -1.00
C GLY A 253 -19.43 3.35 -1.40
N TYR A 254 -18.95 2.13 -1.11
CA TYR A 254 -17.55 1.78 -1.12
C TYR A 254 -17.28 0.43 -1.77
N GLY A 255 -16.38 0.38 -2.74
CA GLY A 255 -15.86 -0.85 -3.34
C GLY A 255 -14.59 -1.32 -2.63
N TYR A 256 -14.52 -2.58 -2.22
CA TYR A 256 -13.45 -3.14 -1.37
C TYR A 256 -12.41 -3.97 -2.17
N PRO A 257 -11.20 -3.42 -2.42
CA PRO A 257 -10.11 -4.19 -2.98
C PRO A 257 -9.76 -5.40 -2.11
N ARG A 258 -9.35 -6.50 -2.75
CA ARG A 258 -8.95 -7.74 -2.05
C ARG A 258 -7.51 -7.65 -1.55
N PHE A 259 -7.21 -6.65 -0.72
CA PHE A 259 -5.89 -6.55 -0.10
C PHE A 259 -5.53 -7.85 0.63
N ALA A 260 -4.29 -8.29 0.49
CA ALA A 260 -3.79 -9.52 1.09
C ALA A 260 -3.91 -9.50 2.63
N GLU A 261 -3.71 -8.33 3.23
CA GLU A 261 -3.90 -8.08 4.66
C GLU A 261 -5.36 -7.90 5.10
N GLY A 262 -6.32 -8.03 4.19
CA GLY A 262 -7.73 -7.74 4.44
C GLY A 262 -8.05 -6.24 4.42
N ILE A 263 -9.35 -5.93 4.35
CA ILE A 263 -9.83 -4.56 4.34
C ILE A 263 -10.01 -4.05 5.77
N ARG A 264 -9.31 -2.96 6.12
CA ARG A 264 -9.57 -2.24 7.37
C ARG A 264 -10.76 -1.32 7.15
N SER A 265 -11.94 -1.76 7.60
CA SER A 265 -13.21 -1.08 7.35
C SER A 265 -14.00 -0.77 8.61
N ALA A 266 -14.99 0.11 8.48
CA ALA A 266 -16.01 0.33 9.50
C ALA A 266 -17.21 -0.60 9.35
N ASP A 267 -17.19 -1.55 8.41
CA ASP A 267 -18.29 -2.47 8.16
C ASP A 267 -18.32 -3.58 9.25
N PRO A 268 -19.41 -3.71 10.01
CA PRO A 268 -19.56 -4.77 11.00
C PRO A 268 -19.51 -6.18 10.41
N ALA A 269 -19.79 -6.36 9.12
CA ALA A 269 -19.70 -7.64 8.43
C ALA A 269 -18.28 -8.00 7.95
N TYR A 270 -17.38 -7.02 7.85
CA TYR A 270 -15.98 -7.18 7.45
C TYR A 270 -15.00 -6.99 8.62
N GLN A 271 -15.37 -7.49 9.81
CA GLN A 271 -14.48 -7.43 10.97
C GLN A 271 -13.13 -8.14 10.66
N PRO A 272 -12.00 -7.56 11.09
CA PRO A 272 -10.67 -8.09 10.80
C PRO A 272 -10.47 -9.49 11.39
N GLN A 273 -9.89 -10.43 10.62
CA GLN A 273 -9.49 -11.76 11.10
C GLN A 273 -8.36 -11.71 12.15
N ASP A 274 -7.82 -10.53 12.39
CA ASP A 274 -6.64 -10.21 13.18
C ASP A 274 -6.95 -9.35 14.42
N GLY A 275 -8.23 -9.20 14.77
CA GLY A 275 -8.63 -8.77 16.13
C GLY A 275 -8.36 -7.31 16.50
N GLN A 276 -7.97 -6.45 15.55
CA GLN A 276 -7.93 -5.00 15.76
C GLN A 276 -9.30 -4.38 15.42
N GLY A 277 -10.29 -4.72 16.23
CA GLY A 277 -11.56 -3.99 16.28
C GLY A 277 -11.38 -2.71 17.08
N GLY A 278 -11.81 -1.59 16.52
CA GLY A 278 -11.86 -0.30 17.21
C GLY A 278 -11.06 0.78 16.49
N SER A 279 -11.64 1.97 16.46
CA SER A 279 -11.04 3.24 16.05
C SER A 279 -9.53 3.30 16.35
N ALA A 280 -8.68 3.03 15.35
CA ALA A 280 -7.25 3.20 15.51
C ALA A 280 -6.82 4.48 14.79
N GLU A 281 -6.41 5.47 15.59
CA GLU A 281 -5.42 6.49 15.22
C GLU A 281 -4.41 5.87 14.23
N GLU A 282 -4.13 6.54 13.10
CA GLU A 282 -3.04 6.13 12.22
C GLU A 282 -1.77 5.90 13.07
N PRO A 283 -1.07 4.77 12.90
CA PRO A 283 0.23 4.61 13.56
C PRO A 283 1.13 5.75 13.11
N LEU A 284 1.72 6.45 14.08
CA LEU A 284 2.57 7.59 13.79
C LEU A 284 3.82 7.14 13.02
N PRO A 285 4.32 7.95 12.08
CA PRO A 285 5.41 7.55 11.21
C PRO A 285 6.69 7.29 12.02
N ASP A 286 7.36 6.19 11.69
CA ASP A 286 8.67 5.84 12.25
C ASP A 286 9.81 6.70 11.66
N VAL A 287 9.53 7.48 10.60
CA VAL A 287 10.46 8.41 9.97
C VAL A 287 9.80 9.78 9.85
N LEU A 288 10.44 10.82 10.39
CA LEU A 288 10.04 12.20 10.20
C LEU A 288 10.87 12.87 9.09
N TYR A 289 10.20 13.41 8.08
CA TYR A 289 10.84 14.15 6.99
C TYR A 289 10.93 15.63 7.34
N VAL A 290 12.13 16.17 7.43
CA VAL A 290 12.38 17.58 7.78
C VAL A 290 11.64 18.51 6.84
N GLY A 291 11.66 18.23 5.53
CA GLY A 291 10.90 19.01 4.54
C GLY A 291 9.39 19.06 4.82
N GLN A 292 8.80 17.97 5.32
CA GLN A 292 7.35 17.89 5.54
C GLN A 292 6.89 18.66 6.78
N VAL A 293 7.65 18.57 7.87
CA VAL A 293 7.38 19.34 9.08
C VAL A 293 7.73 20.83 8.90
N ASN A 294 8.72 21.17 8.07
CA ASN A 294 9.02 22.57 7.73
C ASN A 294 7.96 23.22 6.85
N HIS A 295 7.36 22.46 5.94
CA HIS A 295 6.24 22.95 5.15
C HIS A 295 5.05 23.26 6.08
N ALA A 296 4.70 22.33 6.97
CA ALA A 296 3.67 22.54 8.00
C ALA A 296 3.96 23.80 8.83
N ALA A 297 5.19 23.93 9.35
CA ALA A 297 5.62 25.11 10.13
C ALA A 297 5.54 26.44 9.36
N SER A 298 5.47 26.40 8.03
CA SER A 298 5.35 27.60 7.19
C SER A 298 3.91 27.90 6.79
N TRP A 299 3.00 26.91 6.83
CA TRP A 299 1.64 26.99 6.29
C TRP A 299 0.54 26.95 7.36
N ASP A 300 0.77 26.24 8.46
CA ASP A 300 -0.21 26.03 9.53
C ASP A 300 -0.40 27.23 10.49
N PRO A 301 0.59 28.09 10.78
CA PRO A 301 0.42 29.19 11.73
C PRO A 301 -0.74 30.17 11.47
N PRO A 302 -1.09 30.51 10.21
CA PRO A 302 -2.27 31.34 9.93
C PRO A 302 -3.60 30.59 9.97
N ALA A 303 -3.62 29.26 10.17
CA ALA A 303 -4.84 28.47 10.14
C ALA A 303 -5.66 28.60 11.43
N GLU A 304 -6.96 28.29 11.34
CA GLU A 304 -7.87 28.31 12.50
C GLU A 304 -7.48 27.26 13.56
N GLN A 305 -7.84 27.51 14.82
CA GLN A 305 -7.56 26.59 15.92
C GLN A 305 -8.25 25.23 15.69
N GLY A 306 -7.52 24.12 15.86
CA GLY A 306 -8.02 22.78 15.56
C GLY A 306 -7.90 22.39 14.08
N HIS A 307 -7.27 23.22 13.25
CA HIS A 307 -6.74 22.83 11.94
C HIS A 307 -5.87 21.58 12.08
N ARG A 308 -5.78 20.77 11.02
CA ARG A 308 -4.88 19.62 10.94
C ARG A 308 -3.93 19.83 9.79
N SER A 309 -2.63 19.67 10.04
CA SER A 309 -1.62 19.86 9.01
C SER A 309 -1.80 18.91 7.83
N TYR A 310 -1.35 19.31 6.64
CA TYR A 310 -1.28 18.39 5.49
C TYR A 310 -0.38 17.17 5.77
N SER A 311 0.62 17.33 6.65
CA SER A 311 1.51 16.28 7.15
C SER A 311 1.12 15.86 8.57
N TRP A 312 -0.20 15.83 8.87
CA TRP A 312 -0.75 15.56 10.20
C TRP A 312 -0.05 14.45 11.00
N PRO A 313 0.25 13.24 10.45
CA PRO A 313 0.93 12.21 11.22
C PRO A 313 2.37 12.59 11.61
N GLN A 314 3.08 13.33 10.73
CA GLN A 314 4.43 13.85 10.98
C GLN A 314 4.42 14.88 12.11
N VAL A 315 3.48 15.83 12.01
CA VAL A 315 3.32 16.91 12.98
C VAL A 315 2.84 16.36 14.32
N LEU A 316 1.85 15.46 14.34
CA LEU A 316 1.36 14.86 15.57
C LEU A 316 2.45 14.02 16.27
N ARG A 317 3.32 13.33 15.53
CA ARG A 317 4.46 12.60 16.11
C ARG A 317 5.47 13.55 16.73
N LEU A 318 5.74 14.67 16.08
CA LEU A 318 6.60 15.73 16.60
C LEU A 318 5.99 16.38 17.85
N GLU A 319 4.70 16.71 17.83
CA GLU A 319 4.00 17.34 18.96
C GLU A 319 3.91 16.44 20.18
N LYS A 320 3.61 15.14 20.00
CA LYS A 320 3.67 14.16 21.10
C LYS A 320 5.10 14.05 21.69
N ALA A 321 6.13 14.25 20.87
CA ALA A 321 7.51 14.28 21.33
C ALA A 321 7.88 15.61 22.04
N LEU A 322 7.30 16.74 21.64
CA LEU A 322 7.46 18.01 22.36
C LEU A 322 6.72 18.00 23.70
N GLU A 323 5.52 17.40 23.74
CA GLU A 323 4.74 17.20 24.97
C GLU A 323 5.51 16.35 25.98
N SER A 324 6.13 15.25 25.55
CA SER A 324 6.91 14.38 26.44
C SER A 324 8.22 15.03 26.93
N GLU A 325 8.75 16.04 26.23
CA GLU A 325 9.83 16.90 26.73
C GLU A 325 9.30 18.03 27.65
N GLY A 326 7.98 18.14 27.84
CA GLY A 326 7.34 19.18 28.65
C GLY A 326 7.36 20.56 28.01
N LEU A 327 7.47 20.62 26.68
CA LEU A 327 7.58 21.87 25.91
C LEU A 327 6.25 22.29 25.25
N LEU A 328 5.28 21.38 25.16
CA LEU A 328 3.98 21.61 24.52
C LEU A 328 2.86 21.04 25.40
N ASP A 329 1.82 21.81 25.68
CA ASP A 329 0.68 21.33 26.45
C ASP A 329 -0.25 20.45 25.59
N HIS A 330 -0.83 19.41 26.20
CA HIS A 330 -1.71 18.43 25.56
C HIS A 330 -2.78 19.01 24.61
N PRO A 331 -3.48 20.12 24.92
CA PRO A 331 -4.49 20.69 24.02
C PRO A 331 -3.95 21.16 22.66
N TYR A 332 -2.64 21.32 22.52
CA TYR A 332 -1.97 21.72 21.28
C TYR A 332 -1.28 20.54 20.57
N VAL A 333 -1.53 19.30 21.02
CA VAL A 333 -1.10 18.07 20.34
C VAL A 333 -2.22 17.63 19.40
N ASP A 334 -2.49 18.44 18.38
CA ASP A 334 -3.64 18.28 17.46
C ASP A 334 -3.21 17.92 16.02
N GLY A 335 -1.91 17.86 15.77
CA GLY A 335 -1.27 17.58 14.50
C GLY A 335 -1.24 18.79 13.57
N SER A 336 -1.25 20.02 14.10
CA SER A 336 -1.09 21.26 13.34
C SER A 336 0.06 22.08 13.87
N TYR A 337 1.01 22.41 12.98
CA TYR A 337 2.23 23.12 13.34
C TYR A 337 1.95 24.62 13.49
N GLY A 338 1.09 24.97 14.45
CA GLY A 338 0.65 26.32 14.75
C GLY A 338 1.72 27.14 15.46
N THR A 339 1.37 28.38 15.81
CA THR A 339 2.27 29.31 16.52
C THR A 339 2.76 28.75 17.86
N VAL A 340 1.93 28.01 18.58
CA VAL A 340 2.30 27.37 19.85
C VAL A 340 3.33 26.25 19.63
N THR A 341 3.16 25.44 18.58
CA THR A 341 4.12 24.39 18.19
C THR A 341 5.46 25.01 17.73
N ILE A 342 5.43 26.15 17.03
CA ILE A 342 6.62 26.94 16.69
C ILE A 342 7.37 27.38 17.96
N ASP A 343 6.67 27.96 18.93
CA ASP A 343 7.28 28.43 20.18
C ASP A 343 7.87 27.27 21.00
N ALA A 344 7.16 26.14 21.07
CA ALA A 344 7.63 24.92 21.72
C ALA A 344 8.91 24.37 21.06
N TYR A 345 8.93 24.28 19.73
CA TYR A 345 10.12 23.81 19.00
C TYR A 345 11.27 24.80 19.08
N ARG A 346 10.99 26.11 19.13
CA ARG A 346 11.99 27.15 19.39
C ARG A 346 12.61 26.96 20.77
N GLN A 347 11.82 26.66 21.79
CA GLN A 347 12.33 26.39 23.13
C GLN A 347 13.21 25.13 23.15
N LEU A 348 12.85 24.09 22.39
CA LEU A 348 13.72 22.93 22.17
C LEU A 348 15.07 23.36 21.58
N GLN A 349 15.09 24.17 20.51
CA GLN A 349 16.33 24.66 19.91
C GLN A 349 17.19 25.44 20.92
N LEU A 350 16.58 26.32 21.73
CA LEU A 350 17.30 27.04 22.80
C LEU A 350 17.92 26.08 23.82
N ASN A 351 17.19 25.03 24.23
CA ASN A 351 17.70 24.01 25.16
C ASN A 351 18.88 23.21 24.56
N LEU A 352 18.94 23.09 23.23
CA LEU A 352 20.03 22.46 22.49
C LEU A 352 21.21 23.40 22.21
N GLY A 353 21.15 24.66 22.65
CA GLY A 353 22.23 25.64 22.53
C GLY A 353 22.22 26.48 21.25
N TYR A 354 21.14 26.44 20.46
CA TYR A 354 20.95 27.36 19.34
C TYR A 354 20.73 28.78 19.88
N SER A 355 21.22 29.80 19.18
CA SER A 355 21.19 31.19 19.67
C SER A 355 20.77 32.18 18.59
N GLY A 356 19.92 33.13 18.96
CA GLY A 356 19.44 34.15 18.03
C GLY A 356 18.21 33.72 17.23
N PRO A 357 17.53 34.68 16.58
CA PRO A 357 16.23 34.45 15.94
C PRO A 357 16.31 33.60 14.66
N ASP A 358 17.48 33.51 14.04
CA ASP A 358 17.68 32.74 12.81
C ASP A 358 17.93 31.26 13.09
N ASP A 359 18.69 30.96 14.15
CA ASP A 359 19.07 29.60 14.54
C ASP A 359 18.01 28.92 15.43
N ALA A 360 17.36 29.68 16.32
CA ALA A 360 16.26 29.21 17.16
C ALA A 360 14.93 29.81 16.68
N ASN A 361 14.54 29.43 15.47
CA ASN A 361 13.41 30.00 14.73
C ASN A 361 12.10 29.17 14.81
N GLY A 362 12.11 28.05 15.53
CA GLY A 362 10.96 27.15 15.67
C GLY A 362 10.69 26.27 14.45
N LYS A 363 11.56 26.29 13.43
CA LYS A 363 11.49 25.42 12.25
C LYS A 363 12.42 24.20 12.43
N PRO A 364 11.94 22.96 12.19
CA PRO A 364 12.77 21.78 12.38
C PRO A 364 13.98 21.73 11.44
N GLY A 365 15.16 21.50 12.02
CA GLY A 365 16.38 21.15 11.28
C GLY A 365 16.72 19.69 11.48
N ILE A 366 17.51 19.12 10.57
CA ILE A 366 17.90 17.69 10.63
C ILE A 366 18.53 17.31 11.98
N GLU A 367 19.36 18.19 12.56
CA GLU A 367 20.08 17.91 13.81
C GLU A 367 19.17 17.96 15.05
N SER A 368 18.38 19.04 15.20
CA SER A 368 17.45 19.20 16.32
C SER A 368 16.33 18.17 16.28
N LEU A 369 15.82 17.84 15.09
CA LEU A 369 14.78 16.82 14.93
C LEU A 369 15.35 15.42 15.16
N SER A 370 16.58 15.14 14.72
CA SER A 370 17.26 13.87 15.01
C SER A 370 17.53 13.68 16.50
N TRP A 371 17.82 14.75 17.22
CA TRP A 371 17.93 14.70 18.69
C TRP A 371 16.62 14.26 19.33
N LEU A 372 15.51 14.84 18.88
CA LEU A 372 14.18 14.49 19.36
C LEU A 372 13.83 13.04 18.99
N GLY A 373 14.12 12.63 17.75
CA GLY A 373 13.88 11.27 17.26
C GLY A 373 14.62 10.17 18.01
N ARG A 374 15.88 10.41 18.40
CA ARG A 374 16.65 9.46 19.23
C ARG A 374 16.02 9.21 20.61
N ARG A 375 15.30 10.19 21.16
CA ARG A 375 14.68 10.10 22.50
C ARG A 375 13.28 9.50 22.46
N HIS A 376 12.56 9.73 21.36
CA HIS A 376 11.15 9.35 21.23
C HIS A 376 10.89 8.23 20.20
N GLY A 377 11.94 7.63 19.66
CA GLY A 377 11.85 6.43 18.84
C GLY A 377 11.34 6.69 17.43
N PHE A 378 11.87 7.70 16.75
CA PHE A 378 11.66 7.90 15.31
C PHE A 378 12.96 8.29 14.61
N ARG A 379 13.11 7.89 13.35
CA ARG A 379 14.21 8.27 12.47
C ARG A 379 13.90 9.61 11.80
N VAL A 380 14.92 10.28 11.31
CA VAL A 380 14.78 11.59 10.66
C VAL A 380 15.49 11.55 9.33
N GLU A 381 14.79 12.02 8.30
CA GLU A 381 15.30 12.13 6.93
C GLU A 381 15.08 13.56 6.41
N PRO A 382 15.88 14.03 5.45
CA PRO A 382 15.78 15.38 4.89
C PRO A 382 14.39 15.75 4.34
#